data_AF-A0A368UHT9-F1
#
_entry.id   AF-A0A368UHT9-F1
#
_cell.length_a   1.000
_cell.length_b   1.000
_cell.length_c   1.000
_cell.angle_alpha   90.00
_cell.angle_beta   90.00
_cell.angle_gamma   90.00
#
_symmetry.space_group_name_H-M   'P 1'
#
loop_
_entity.id
_entity.type
_entity.pdbx_description
1 polymer ?
#
loop_
_entity_poly.entity_id
_entity_poly.type
_entity_poly.pdbx_seq_one_letter_code
_entity_poly.pdbx_strand_id
1 'polypeptide(L)'
;MPKERLLPYIILGIVKHSSPITGQAITKQFDNEIGEFWRASHSQIYPELKRMSNDNWLKQTTSEGNAKEKYYQLTSEGEAILSNWLEETVEEAPIQKDLFSLKMFFIHDQSNPRILSLLEEERQILLEQLAHFKMREKLLFSSSKDINRAYGHYLILSRAISRVSSQLSWIEDTIQQWQKHQKN
;
A
#
# COMPACT_ATOMS: atom_id res chain seq x y z
N MET A 1 3.12 21.76 -11.88
CA MET A 1 3.24 20.37 -12.36
C MET A 1 1.90 19.68 -12.11
N PRO A 2 1.18 19.19 -13.13
CA PRO A 2 0.02 18.35 -12.87
C PRO A 2 0.47 17.13 -12.07
N LYS A 3 -0.31 16.75 -11.05
CA LYS A 3 -0.03 15.57 -10.23
C LYS A 3 0.13 14.37 -11.15
N GLU A 4 1.28 13.73 -11.12
CA GLU A 4 1.58 12.57 -11.94
C GLU A 4 0.52 11.48 -11.69
N ARG A 5 -0.06 10.99 -12.78
CA ARG A 5 -1.18 10.05 -12.72
C ARG A 5 -0.60 8.66 -12.48
N LEU A 6 -0.34 8.32 -11.22
CA LEU A 6 0.29 7.04 -10.83
C LEU A 6 -0.66 5.82 -10.91
N LEU A 7 -1.96 6.05 -10.73
CA LEU A 7 -2.98 5.01 -10.75
C LEU A 7 -2.94 4.06 -11.98
N PRO A 8 -2.80 4.53 -13.24
CA PRO A 8 -2.69 3.64 -14.40
C PRO A 8 -1.53 2.65 -14.28
N TYR A 9 -0.35 3.09 -13.84
CA TYR A 9 0.81 2.20 -13.73
C TYR A 9 0.59 1.10 -12.68
N ILE A 10 -0.08 1.45 -11.56
CA ILE A 10 -0.49 0.47 -10.55
C ILE A 10 -1.47 -0.55 -11.16
N ILE A 11 -2.45 -0.08 -11.95
CA ILE A 11 -3.41 -0.96 -12.64
C ILE A 11 -2.70 -1.85 -13.66
N LEU A 12 -1.76 -1.32 -14.47
CA LEU A 12 -0.97 -2.12 -15.40
C LEU A 12 -0.21 -3.23 -14.67
N GLY A 13 0.42 -2.92 -13.54
CA GLY A 13 1.10 -3.89 -12.68
C GLY A 13 0.17 -4.99 -12.15
N ILE A 14 -1.00 -4.60 -11.65
CA ILE A 14 -2.04 -5.55 -11.18
C ILE A 14 -2.49 -6.47 -12.32
N VAL A 15 -2.80 -5.91 -13.49
CA VAL A 15 -3.24 -6.69 -14.65
C VAL A 15 -2.14 -7.62 -15.13
N LYS A 16 -0.86 -7.18 -15.16
CA LYS A 16 0.28 -8.04 -15.51
C LYS A 16 0.37 -9.27 -14.60
N HIS A 17 0.13 -9.09 -13.31
CA HIS A 17 0.26 -10.16 -12.33
C HIS A 17 -0.91 -11.15 -12.34
N SER A 18 -2.09 -10.75 -12.79
CA SER A 18 -3.32 -11.56 -12.64
C SER A 18 -4.19 -11.59 -13.90
N SER A 19 -3.59 -11.56 -15.09
CA SER A 19 -4.30 -11.55 -16.37
C SER A 19 -4.95 -12.91 -16.72
N PRO A 20 -6.21 -12.94 -17.21
CA PRO A 20 -7.18 -11.85 -17.27
C PRO A 20 -7.81 -11.56 -15.89
N ILE A 21 -8.05 -10.29 -15.56
CA ILE A 21 -8.63 -9.88 -14.27
C ILE A 21 -9.88 -9.02 -14.44
N THR A 22 -10.86 -9.17 -13.55
CA THR A 22 -12.07 -8.34 -13.55
C THR A 22 -11.84 -6.98 -12.88
N GLY A 23 -12.60 -5.96 -13.25
CA GLY A 23 -12.51 -4.64 -12.60
C GLY A 23 -12.79 -4.68 -11.09
N GLN A 24 -13.65 -5.59 -10.65
CA GLN A 24 -13.90 -5.81 -9.22
C GLN A 24 -12.66 -6.40 -8.53
N ALA A 25 -12.01 -7.40 -9.14
CA ALA A 25 -10.79 -7.99 -8.61
C ALA A 25 -9.62 -7.01 -8.61
N ILE A 26 -9.50 -6.13 -9.61
CA ILE A 26 -8.52 -5.01 -9.60
C ILE A 26 -8.79 -4.10 -8.39
N THR A 27 -10.04 -3.74 -8.15
CA THR A 27 -10.39 -2.86 -7.03
C THR A 27 -10.03 -3.47 -5.68
N LYS A 28 -10.30 -4.78 -5.51
CA LYS A 28 -9.93 -5.52 -4.29
C LYS A 28 -8.43 -5.54 -4.01
N GLN A 29 -7.55 -5.32 -5.01
CA GLN A 29 -6.12 -5.25 -4.74
C GLN A 29 -5.73 -4.00 -3.94
N PHE A 30 -6.50 -2.93 -4.01
CA PHE A 30 -6.26 -1.71 -3.22
C PHE A 30 -6.68 -1.87 -1.74
N ASP A 31 -7.42 -2.92 -1.40
CA ASP A 31 -7.75 -3.27 -0.02
C ASP A 31 -6.66 -4.14 0.65
N ASN A 32 -5.61 -4.48 -0.10
CA ASN A 32 -4.50 -5.34 0.30
C ASN A 32 -3.20 -4.52 0.53
N GLU A 33 -2.02 -5.11 0.31
CA GLU A 33 -0.72 -4.44 0.51
C GLU A 33 -0.53 -3.22 -0.39
N ILE A 34 -1.16 -3.18 -1.56
CA ILE A 34 -1.10 -1.98 -2.42
C ILE A 34 -1.74 -0.78 -1.71
N GLY A 35 -2.78 -1.01 -0.90
CA GLY A 35 -3.48 0.01 -0.11
C GLY A 35 -2.60 0.75 0.89
N GLU A 36 -1.47 0.15 1.29
CA GLU A 36 -0.45 0.77 2.14
C GLU A 36 0.30 1.91 1.46
N PHE A 37 0.41 1.86 0.13
CA PHE A 37 1.16 2.83 -0.67
C PHE A 37 0.24 3.73 -1.47
N TRP A 38 -0.91 3.19 -1.91
CA TRP A 38 -1.84 3.90 -2.74
C TRP A 38 -3.27 3.49 -2.47
N ARG A 39 -4.10 4.48 -2.14
CA ARG A 39 -5.55 4.29 -2.00
C ARG A 39 -6.23 4.79 -3.25
N ALA A 40 -7.12 3.98 -3.82
CA ALA A 40 -7.95 4.36 -4.93
C ALA A 40 -9.39 3.85 -4.71
N SER A 41 -10.36 4.74 -4.82
CA SER A 41 -11.77 4.37 -4.73
C SER A 41 -12.26 3.73 -6.03
N HIS A 42 -13.40 3.04 -5.97
CA HIS A 42 -14.12 2.59 -7.17
C HIS A 42 -14.37 3.75 -8.17
N SER A 43 -14.71 4.94 -7.66
CA SER A 43 -14.95 6.12 -8.49
C SER A 43 -13.68 6.66 -9.19
N GLN A 44 -12.49 6.26 -8.74
CA GLN A 44 -11.23 6.55 -9.43
C GLN A 44 -10.87 5.41 -10.41
N ILE A 45 -11.00 4.16 -9.99
CA ILE A 45 -10.54 2.98 -10.75
C ILE A 45 -11.36 2.72 -12.02
N TYR A 46 -12.69 2.82 -11.97
CA TYR A 46 -13.50 2.48 -13.14
C TYR A 46 -13.38 3.49 -14.30
N PRO A 47 -13.39 4.82 -14.05
CA PRO A 47 -13.07 5.79 -15.10
C PRO A 47 -11.67 5.62 -15.66
N GLU A 48 -10.72 5.26 -14.81
CA GLU A 48 -9.33 4.98 -15.19
C GLU A 48 -9.24 3.78 -16.14
N LEU A 49 -9.85 2.65 -15.80
CA LEU A 49 -9.92 1.45 -16.66
C LEU A 49 -10.56 1.73 -18.02
N LYS A 50 -11.61 2.56 -18.05
CA LYS A 50 -12.25 2.98 -19.30
C LYS A 50 -11.26 3.79 -20.16
N ARG A 51 -10.54 4.73 -19.56
CA ARG A 51 -9.55 5.55 -20.28
C ARG A 51 -8.39 4.70 -20.78
N MET A 52 -7.81 3.83 -19.95
CA MET A 52 -6.74 2.92 -20.36
C MET A 52 -7.14 1.96 -21.49
N SER A 53 -8.41 1.53 -21.51
CA SER A 53 -8.94 0.75 -22.65
C SER A 53 -9.04 1.57 -23.93
N ASN A 54 -9.47 2.83 -23.83
CA ASN A 54 -9.54 3.74 -24.98
C ASN A 54 -8.15 4.10 -25.51
N ASP A 55 -7.17 4.23 -24.61
CA ASP A 55 -5.78 4.54 -24.91
C ASP A 55 -5.01 3.30 -25.43
N ASN A 56 -5.68 2.15 -25.64
CA ASN A 56 -5.10 0.88 -26.08
C ASN A 56 -4.05 0.29 -25.12
N TRP A 57 -4.03 0.66 -23.84
CA TRP A 57 -3.12 0.07 -22.84
C TRP A 57 -3.68 -1.24 -22.28
N LEU A 58 -5.01 -1.35 -22.24
CA LEU A 58 -5.74 -2.54 -21.80
C LEU A 58 -6.69 -3.03 -22.89
N LYS A 59 -6.69 -4.33 -23.13
CA LYS A 59 -7.74 -5.02 -23.88
C LYS A 59 -8.88 -5.38 -22.93
N GLN A 60 -10.08 -4.90 -23.24
CA GLN A 60 -11.30 -5.23 -22.50
C GLN A 60 -12.08 -6.33 -23.22
N THR A 61 -12.40 -7.42 -22.52
CA THR A 61 -13.31 -8.49 -22.99
C THR A 61 -14.49 -8.66 -22.03
N THR A 62 -15.54 -9.34 -22.48
CA THR A 62 -16.72 -9.67 -21.66
C THR A 62 -16.88 -11.17 -21.51
N SER A 63 -17.48 -11.61 -20.41
CA SER A 63 -17.84 -13.03 -20.23
C SER A 63 -18.94 -13.47 -21.19
N GLU A 64 -18.91 -14.72 -21.64
CA GLU A 64 -20.01 -15.32 -22.39
C GLU A 64 -21.26 -15.38 -21.51
N GLY A 65 -22.34 -14.71 -21.95
CA GLY A 65 -23.60 -14.64 -21.20
C GLY A 65 -23.70 -13.54 -20.14
N ASN A 66 -22.63 -12.79 -19.85
CA ASN A 66 -22.67 -11.64 -18.95
C ASN A 66 -21.87 -10.44 -19.48
N ALA A 67 -22.52 -9.63 -20.31
CA ALA A 67 -21.95 -8.39 -20.86
C ALA A 67 -21.59 -7.32 -19.81
N LYS A 68 -22.05 -7.47 -18.57
CA LYS A 68 -21.72 -6.54 -17.46
C LYS A 68 -20.39 -6.88 -16.81
N GLU A 69 -19.93 -8.13 -16.90
CA GLU A 69 -18.65 -8.55 -16.35
C GLU A 69 -17.54 -8.34 -17.38
N LYS A 70 -16.64 -7.40 -17.07
CA LYS A 70 -15.51 -7.01 -17.92
C LYS A 70 -14.21 -7.57 -17.37
N TYR A 71 -13.45 -8.19 -18.26
CA TYR A 71 -12.09 -8.67 -18.01
C TYR A 71 -11.10 -7.75 -18.73
N TYR A 72 -9.95 -7.55 -18.10
CA TYR A 72 -8.89 -6.70 -18.59
C TYR A 72 -7.60 -7.52 -18.74
N GLN A 73 -6.91 -7.27 -19.85
CA GLN A 73 -5.60 -7.81 -20.16
C GLN A 73 -4.71 -6.70 -20.68
N LEU A 74 -3.39 -6.80 -20.50
CA LEU A 74 -2.46 -5.87 -21.13
C LEU A 74 -2.44 -6.06 -22.64
N THR A 75 -2.26 -4.96 -23.36
CA THR A 75 -1.79 -4.97 -24.74
C THR A 75 -0.26 -4.88 -24.76
N SER A 76 0.36 -5.08 -25.93
CA SER A 76 1.79 -4.84 -26.12
C SER A 76 2.20 -3.39 -25.77
N GLU A 77 1.30 -2.43 -26.01
CA GLU A 77 1.53 -1.02 -25.67
C GLU A 77 1.47 -0.79 -24.16
N GLY A 78 0.49 -1.38 -23.47
CA GLY A 78 0.43 -1.35 -22.01
C GLY A 78 1.63 -2.03 -21.34
N GLU A 79 2.15 -3.11 -21.92
CA GLU A 79 3.37 -3.76 -21.43
C GLU A 79 4.60 -2.87 -21.57
N ALA A 80 4.76 -2.20 -22.71
CA ALA A 80 5.86 -1.27 -22.95
C ALA A 80 5.82 -0.07 -21.98
N ILE A 81 4.64 0.49 -21.75
CA ILE A 81 4.46 1.62 -20.81
C ILE A 81 4.81 1.20 -19.39
N LEU A 82 4.36 0.03 -18.94
CA LEU A 82 4.72 -0.48 -17.62
C LEU A 82 6.23 -0.74 -17.52
N SER A 83 6.85 -1.29 -18.57
CA SER A 83 8.30 -1.53 -18.58
C SER A 83 9.08 -0.22 -18.45
N ASN A 84 8.74 0.79 -19.26
CA ASN A 84 9.39 2.09 -19.22
C ASN A 84 9.24 2.75 -17.85
N TRP A 85 8.05 2.70 -17.25
CA TRP A 85 7.81 3.27 -15.93
C TRP A 85 8.62 2.58 -14.83
N LEU A 86 8.86 1.27 -14.92
CA LEU A 86 9.71 0.55 -13.97
C LEU A 86 11.20 0.91 -14.11
N GLU A 87 11.62 1.54 -15.20
CA GLU A 87 12.98 2.04 -15.43
C GLU A 87 13.15 3.50 -14.96
N GLU A 88 12.06 4.22 -14.70
CA GLU A 88 12.10 5.60 -14.22
C GLU A 88 12.73 5.67 -12.82
N THR A 89 13.57 6.69 -12.61
CA THR A 89 14.26 6.89 -11.33
C THR A 89 13.33 7.47 -10.28
N VAL A 90 13.37 6.93 -9.07
CA VAL A 90 12.69 7.53 -7.91
C VAL A 90 13.55 8.68 -7.38
N GLU A 91 13.16 9.92 -7.71
CA GLU A 91 13.96 11.12 -7.42
C GLU A 91 13.80 11.64 -5.98
N GLU A 92 12.63 11.42 -5.36
CA GLU A 92 12.31 11.94 -4.03
C GLU A 92 11.73 10.86 -3.11
N ALA A 93 12.06 10.95 -1.82
CA ALA A 93 11.39 10.16 -0.80
C ALA A 93 9.94 10.66 -0.63
N PRO A 94 8.95 9.76 -0.48
CA PRO A 94 7.57 10.17 -0.31
C PRO A 94 7.39 10.91 1.02
N ILE A 95 6.81 12.12 0.97
CA ILE A 95 6.40 12.84 2.19
C ILE A 95 5.08 12.25 2.67
N GLN A 96 5.13 11.48 3.75
CA GLN A 96 3.95 10.92 4.38
C GLN A 96 3.27 11.95 5.30
N LYS A 97 1.95 12.09 5.18
CA LYS A 97 1.17 12.86 6.15
C LYS A 97 1.09 12.09 7.46
N ASP A 98 1.95 12.45 8.41
CA ASP A 98 2.04 11.82 9.72
C ASP A 98 1.42 12.74 10.80
N LEU A 99 0.17 12.44 11.16
CA LEU A 99 -0.55 13.21 12.18
C LEU A 99 -0.01 12.96 13.59
N PHE A 100 0.48 11.75 13.88
CA PHE A 100 1.06 11.41 15.17
C PHE A 100 2.29 12.28 15.44
N SER A 101 3.24 12.29 14.49
CA SER A 101 4.44 13.11 14.60
C SER A 101 4.12 14.61 14.69
N LEU A 102 3.16 15.11 13.91
CA LEU A 102 2.73 16.51 13.98
C LEU A 102 2.13 16.87 15.36
N LYS A 103 1.28 16.01 15.93
CA LYS A 103 0.73 16.25 17.28
C LYS A 103 1.83 16.22 18.34
N MET A 104 2.73 15.24 18.28
CA MET A 104 3.86 15.11 19.20
C MET A 104 4.77 16.35 19.14
N PHE A 105 5.05 16.85 17.93
CA PHE A 105 5.92 18.02 17.71
C PHE A 105 5.42 19.29 18.42
N PHE A 106 4.11 19.46 18.60
CA PHE A 106 3.53 20.63 19.28
C PHE A 106 3.40 20.47 20.80
N ILE A 107 3.92 19.39 21.38
CA ILE A 107 3.97 19.21 22.84
C ILE A 107 5.39 19.56 23.32
N HIS A 108 5.51 20.65 24.07
CA HIS A 108 6.81 21.13 24.57
C HIS A 108 7.20 20.59 25.95
N ASP A 109 6.21 20.30 26.78
CA ASP A 109 6.41 19.85 28.16
C ASP A 109 6.46 18.32 28.22
N GLN A 110 7.58 17.78 28.69
CA GLN A 110 7.80 16.33 28.86
C GLN A 110 6.79 15.69 29.81
N SER A 111 6.25 16.45 30.77
CA SER A 111 5.25 15.97 31.74
C SER A 111 3.82 15.98 31.21
N ASN A 112 3.61 16.48 29.99
CA ASN A 112 2.27 16.59 29.43
C ASN A 112 1.64 15.19 29.25
N PRO A 113 0.49 14.91 29.89
CA PRO A 113 -0.13 13.58 29.85
C PRO A 113 -0.57 13.16 28.45
N ARG A 114 -0.73 14.11 27.51
CA ARG A 114 -1.07 13.83 26.11
C ARG A 114 0.00 12.99 25.41
N ILE A 115 1.26 13.06 25.85
CA ILE A 115 2.34 12.25 25.27
C ILE A 115 2.01 10.77 25.41
N LEU A 116 1.66 10.32 26.62
CA LEU A 116 1.33 8.92 26.86
C LEU A 116 0.08 8.51 26.09
N SER A 117 -0.96 9.36 26.06
CA SER A 117 -2.18 9.07 25.28
C SER A 117 -1.88 8.88 23.80
N LEU A 118 -1.09 9.77 23.19
CA LEU A 118 -0.73 9.66 21.77
C LEU A 118 0.12 8.42 21.49
N LEU A 119 1.06 8.09 22.37
CA LEU A 119 1.90 6.88 22.24
C LEU A 119 1.07 5.60 22.31
N GLU A 120 0.13 5.50 23.25
CA GLU A 120 -0.73 4.32 23.40
C GLU A 120 -1.76 4.20 22.25
N GLU A 121 -2.33 5.31 21.79
CA GLU A 121 -3.20 5.36 20.60
C GLU A 121 -2.46 4.84 19.36
N GLU A 122 -1.26 5.36 19.09
CA GLU A 122 -0.43 4.93 17.96
C GLU A 122 0.02 3.48 18.11
N ARG A 123 0.41 3.06 19.32
CA ARG A 123 0.79 1.68 19.63
C ARG A 123 -0.33 0.70 19.25
N GLN A 124 -1.58 1.00 19.61
CA GLN A 124 -2.71 0.13 19.31
C GLN A 124 -2.92 0.00 17.79
N ILE A 125 -2.87 1.11 17.06
CA ILE A 125 -2.99 1.13 15.59
C ILE A 125 -1.90 0.27 14.95
N LEU A 126 -0.65 0.43 15.39
CA LEU A 126 0.48 -0.30 14.82
C LEU A 126 0.46 -1.80 15.17
N LEU A 127 -0.04 -2.19 16.34
CA LEU A 127 -0.21 -3.60 16.70
C LEU A 127 -1.22 -4.29 15.78
N GLU A 128 -2.34 -3.64 15.49
CA GLU A 128 -3.36 -4.14 14.56
C GLU A 128 -2.80 -4.28 13.14
N GLN A 129 -2.07 -3.27 12.67
CA GLN A 129 -1.39 -3.32 11.36
C GLN A 129 -0.35 -4.44 11.29
N LEU A 130 0.49 -4.59 12.32
CA LEU A 130 1.53 -5.63 12.35
C LEU A 130 0.91 -7.03 12.33
N ALA A 131 -0.16 -7.24 13.09
CA ALA A 131 -0.89 -8.50 13.09
C ALA A 131 -1.45 -8.82 11.70
N HIS A 132 -2.04 -7.83 11.04
CA HIS A 132 -2.54 -7.96 9.67
C HIS A 132 -1.43 -8.34 8.69
N PHE A 133 -0.29 -7.63 8.68
CA PHE A 133 0.81 -7.93 7.76
C PHE A 133 1.43 -9.29 7.99
N LYS A 134 1.66 -9.69 9.25
CA LYS A 134 2.19 -11.02 9.57
C LYS A 134 1.24 -12.14 9.16
N MET A 135 -0.07 -11.95 9.33
CA MET A 135 -1.08 -12.90 8.85
C MET A 135 -0.98 -13.06 7.33
N ARG A 136 -0.89 -11.94 6.60
CA ARG A 136 -0.80 -11.95 5.13
C ARG A 136 0.50 -12.54 4.62
N GLU A 137 1.62 -12.26 5.29
CA GLU A 137 2.92 -12.83 4.95
C GLU A 137 2.88 -14.36 5.04
N LYS A 138 2.31 -14.89 6.12
CA LYS A 138 2.12 -16.33 6.29
C LYS A 138 1.18 -16.94 5.26
N LEU A 139 0.11 -16.21 4.88
CA LEU A 139 -0.88 -16.68 3.90
C LEU A 139 -0.32 -16.75 2.49
N LEU A 140 0.45 -15.74 2.08
CA LEU A 140 0.90 -15.57 0.70
C LEU A 140 2.30 -16.13 0.44
N PHE A 141 3.17 -16.15 1.46
CA PHE A 141 4.60 -16.43 1.33
C PHE A 141 5.05 -17.52 2.31
N SER A 142 4.32 -18.64 2.32
CA SER A 142 4.58 -19.77 3.22
C SER A 142 5.84 -20.57 2.89
N SER A 143 6.36 -20.43 1.66
CA SER A 143 7.53 -21.16 1.17
C SER A 143 8.45 -20.28 0.31
N SER A 144 9.72 -20.66 0.18
CA SER A 144 10.67 -19.98 -0.71
C SER A 144 10.20 -19.96 -2.18
N LYS A 145 9.38 -20.95 -2.59
CA LYS A 145 8.80 -21.00 -3.94
C LYS A 145 7.78 -19.87 -4.15
N ASP A 146 6.94 -19.61 -3.14
CA ASP A 146 5.93 -18.55 -3.21
C ASP A 146 6.60 -17.17 -3.24
N ILE A 147 7.64 -16.99 -2.41
CA ILE A 147 8.48 -15.79 -2.39
C ILE A 147 9.09 -15.54 -3.76
N ASN A 148 9.74 -16.55 -4.36
CA ASN A 148 10.39 -16.40 -5.66
C ASN A 148 9.40 -16.09 -6.79
N ARG A 149 8.16 -16.57 -6.70
CA ARG A 149 7.11 -16.32 -7.71
C ARG A 149 6.63 -14.87 -7.72
N ALA A 150 6.65 -14.20 -6.57
CA ALA A 150 6.13 -12.85 -6.42
C ALA A 150 7.04 -11.98 -5.52
N TYR A 151 8.33 -11.96 -5.85
CA TYR A 151 9.36 -11.39 -4.98
C TYR A 151 9.15 -9.91 -4.66
N GLY A 152 8.72 -9.10 -5.64
CA GLY A 152 8.41 -7.69 -5.39
C GLY A 152 7.28 -7.49 -4.37
N HIS A 153 6.25 -8.35 -4.40
CA HIS A 153 5.15 -8.33 -3.45
C HIS A 153 5.63 -8.74 -2.05
N TYR A 154 6.49 -9.74 -1.96
CA TYR A 154 7.14 -10.13 -0.71
C TYR A 154 7.97 -8.97 -0.11
N LEU A 155 8.81 -8.31 -0.92
CA LEU A 155 9.63 -7.19 -0.46
C LEU A 155 8.81 -6.03 0.09
N ILE A 156 7.67 -5.73 -0.54
CA ILE A 156 6.74 -4.70 -0.09
C ILE A 156 6.18 -5.05 1.30
N LEU A 157 5.72 -6.28 1.50
CA LEU A 157 5.15 -6.73 2.76
C LEU A 157 6.20 -6.81 3.87
N SER A 158 7.38 -7.36 3.55
CA SER A 158 8.53 -7.42 4.47
C SER A 158 8.97 -6.02 4.91
N ARG A 159 9.02 -5.05 3.98
CA ARG A 159 9.31 -3.64 4.28
C ARG A 159 8.26 -3.03 5.21
N ALA A 160 6.97 -3.31 4.99
CA ALA A 160 5.89 -2.82 5.85
C ALA A 160 6.01 -3.37 7.27
N ILE A 161 6.26 -4.68 7.41
CA ILE A 161 6.50 -5.35 8.70
C ILE A 161 7.70 -4.73 9.43
N SER A 162 8.82 -4.51 8.71
CA SER A 162 10.01 -3.89 9.27
C SER A 162 9.73 -2.50 9.83
N ARG A 163 9.09 -1.62 9.05
CA ARG A 163 8.74 -0.25 9.48
C ARG A 163 7.86 -0.24 10.73
N VAL A 164 6.79 -1.03 10.74
CA VAL A 164 5.84 -1.07 11.86
C VAL A 164 6.50 -1.66 13.11
N SER A 165 7.31 -2.70 12.95
CA SER A 165 8.02 -3.32 14.08
C SER A 165 9.04 -2.36 14.71
N SER A 166 9.79 -1.62 13.89
CA SER A 166 10.73 -0.60 14.37
C SER A 166 10.01 0.54 15.09
N GLN A 167 8.89 1.02 14.54
CA GLN A 167 8.11 2.08 15.17
C GLN A 167 7.52 1.62 16.51
N LEU A 168 6.98 0.40 16.59
CA LEU A 168 6.49 -0.18 17.84
C LEU A 168 7.58 -0.27 18.90
N SER A 169 8.78 -0.72 18.53
CA SER A 169 9.92 -0.77 19.45
C SER A 169 10.24 0.61 20.01
N TRP A 170 10.28 1.63 19.15
CA TRP A 170 10.53 3.01 19.58
C TRP A 170 9.44 3.52 20.53
N ILE A 171 8.16 3.24 20.24
CA ILE A 171 7.05 3.64 21.10
C ILE A 171 7.14 2.97 22.48
N GLU A 172 7.41 1.66 22.53
CA GLU A 172 7.52 0.92 23.78
C GLU A 172 8.67 1.44 24.65
N ASP A 173 9.83 1.69 24.04
CA ASP A 173 10.97 2.30 24.73
C ASP A 173 10.63 3.71 25.25
N THR A 174 9.92 4.51 24.44
CA THR A 174 9.53 5.88 24.80
C THR A 174 8.51 5.90 25.95
N ILE A 175 7.52 5.01 25.94
CA ILE A 175 6.55 4.87 27.04
C ILE A 175 7.27 4.52 28.34
N GLN A 176 8.21 3.55 28.30
CA GLN A 176 8.97 3.16 29.49
C GLN A 176 9.81 4.32 30.05
N GLN A 177 10.45 5.10 29.19
CA GLN A 177 11.22 6.28 29.60
C GLN A 177 10.32 7.36 30.20
N TRP A 178 9.19 7.67 29.56
CA TRP A 178 8.23 8.66 30.04
C TRP A 178 7.71 8.30 31.44
N GLN A 179 7.33 7.04 31.65
CA GLN A 179 6.84 6.55 32.95
C GLN A 179 7.90 6.60 34.05
N LYS A 180 9.18 6.36 33.73
CA LYS A 180 10.29 6.49 34.70
C LYS A 180 10.45 7.95 35.13
N HIS A 181 10.32 8.89 34.19
CA HIS A 181 10.44 10.32 34.48
C HIS A 181 9.30 10.87 35.34
N GLN A 182 8.08 10.34 35.25
CA GLN A 182 6.97 10.78 36.11
C GLN A 182 7.04 10.24 37.55
N LYS A 183 7.90 9.26 37.82
CA LYS A 183 8.07 8.65 39.15
C LYS A 183 9.20 9.27 39.97
N ASN A 184 10.04 10.10 39.35
CA ASN A 184 11.13 10.84 39.97
C ASN A 184 10.72 12.30 40.18
#